data_AF-A0A177PBD6-F1
#
_entry.id   AF-A0A177PBD6-F1
#
_cell.length_a   1.000
_cell.length_b   1.000
_cell.length_c   1.000
_cell.angle_alpha   90.00
_cell.angle_beta   90.00
_cell.angle_gamma   90.00
#
_symmetry.space_group_name_H-M   'P 1'
#
loop_
_entity.id
_entity.type
_entity.pdbx_description
1 polymer ?
#
loop_
_entity_poly.entity_id
_entity_poly.type
_entity_poly.pdbx_seq_one_letter_code
_entity_poly.pdbx_strand_id
1 'polypeptide(L)'
;MTRSRKRRCLAFIIVLTAAAGALWPHVAGAAAMALAFVGVLHLAVLAYEEIAFPQYSEAMSPEDYEHFCAALLREARWSARVTRLSGDQGVDIVAEKRGRRIVVQCKKYSKPVGNRAVQEIVAAIAHEEAERGIVVATKGYTASAVQLAASNEVLLLHHCELTKIDRLLRRPLLSA
;
A
#
# COMPACT_ATOMS: atom_id res chain seq x y z
N MET A 1 -8.81 -7.63 -5.39
CA MET A 1 -10.29 -7.58 -5.24
C MET A 1 -10.92 -8.38 -6.38
N THR A 2 -11.91 -9.26 -6.14
CA THR A 2 -12.29 -10.26 -7.14
C THR A 2 -13.16 -9.66 -8.26
N ARG A 3 -12.74 -9.86 -9.51
CA ARG A 3 -13.50 -9.55 -10.76
C ARG A 3 -14.97 -10.02 -10.72
N SER A 4 -15.28 -10.97 -9.84
CA SER A 4 -16.62 -11.49 -9.56
C SER A 4 -17.58 -10.48 -8.90
N ARG A 5 -17.13 -9.55 -8.05
CA ARG A 5 -18.03 -8.58 -7.39
C ARG A 5 -18.58 -7.54 -8.36
N LYS A 6 -17.73 -7.00 -9.24
CA LYS A 6 -18.14 -6.07 -10.30
C LYS A 6 -19.11 -6.71 -11.30
N ARG A 7 -18.87 -7.98 -11.66
CA ARG A 7 -19.77 -8.74 -12.54
C ARG A 7 -21.17 -8.93 -11.94
N ARG A 8 -21.27 -9.23 -10.64
CA ARG A 8 -22.56 -9.34 -9.95
C ARG A 8 -23.30 -8.01 -9.88
N CYS A 9 -22.58 -6.92 -9.58
CA CYS A 9 -23.17 -5.57 -9.52
C CYS A 9 -23.67 -5.12 -10.90
N LEU A 10 -22.88 -5.36 -11.96
CA LEU A 10 -23.29 -5.07 -13.34
C LEU A 10 -24.53 -5.86 -13.77
N ALA A 11 -24.58 -7.17 -13.47
CA ALA A 11 -25.75 -8.00 -13.76
C ALA A 11 -27.01 -7.48 -13.05
N PHE A 12 -26.88 -7.06 -11.79
CA PHE A 12 -27.97 -6.48 -11.01
C PHE A 12 -28.52 -5.18 -11.62
N ILE A 13 -27.62 -4.27 -12.05
CA ILE A 13 -28.00 -3.03 -12.73
C ILE A 13 -28.75 -3.33 -14.04
N ILE A 14 -28.25 -4.26 -14.86
CA ILE A 14 -28.87 -4.63 -16.14
C ILE A 14 -30.29 -5.15 -15.94
N VAL A 15 -30.49 -6.06 -14.98
CA VAL A 15 -31.82 -6.64 -14.67
C VAL A 15 -32.81 -5.55 -14.22
N LEU A 16 -32.38 -4.64 -13.35
CA LEU A 16 -33.25 -3.58 -12.84
C LEU A 16 -33.60 -2.54 -13.89
N THR A 17 -32.65 -2.17 -14.76
CA THR A 17 -32.92 -1.26 -15.87
C THR A 17 -33.90 -1.88 -16.88
N ALA A 18 -33.78 -3.17 -17.17
CA ALA A 18 -34.73 -3.89 -18.02
C ALA A 18 -36.14 -3.95 -17.38
N ALA A 19 -36.22 -4.24 -16.08
CA ALA A 19 -37.48 -4.25 -15.34
C ALA A 19 -38.14 -2.86 -15.30
N ALA A 20 -37.35 -1.79 -15.17
CA ALA A 20 -37.84 -0.41 -15.18
C ALA A 20 -38.54 -0.07 -16.51
N GLY A 21 -37.97 -0.49 -17.65
CA GLY A 21 -38.57 -0.30 -18.96
C GLY A 21 -39.87 -1.11 -19.15
N ALA A 22 -39.89 -2.36 -18.69
CA ALA A 22 -41.06 -3.25 -18.83
C ALA A 22 -42.26 -2.84 -17.95
N LEU A 23 -42.00 -2.16 -16.83
CA LEU A 23 -43.03 -1.76 -15.85
C LEU A 23 -43.43 -0.28 -15.96
N TRP A 24 -42.88 0.47 -16.91
CA TRP A 24 -43.24 1.87 -17.10
C TRP A 24 -44.67 2.02 -17.64
N PRO A 25 -45.50 2.97 -17.13
CA PRO A 25 -45.22 4.04 -16.17
C PRO A 25 -45.68 3.76 -14.72
N HIS A 26 -45.74 2.50 -14.30
CA HIS A 26 -46.20 2.15 -12.95
C HIS A 26 -45.15 2.43 -11.86
N VAL A 27 -45.60 2.55 -10.61
CA VAL A 27 -44.74 2.76 -9.42
C VAL A 27 -43.60 1.75 -9.34
N ALA A 28 -43.85 0.50 -9.76
CA ALA A 28 -42.85 -0.56 -9.80
C ALA A 28 -41.68 -0.23 -10.77
N GLY A 29 -41.95 0.43 -11.89
CA GLY A 29 -40.91 0.89 -12.83
C GLY A 29 -40.03 1.99 -12.24
N ALA A 30 -40.63 2.95 -11.53
CA ALA A 30 -39.88 4.00 -10.82
C ALA A 30 -39.00 3.44 -9.70
N ALA A 31 -39.51 2.45 -8.94
CA ALA A 31 -38.73 1.76 -7.90
C ALA A 31 -37.54 0.97 -8.48
N ALA A 32 -37.75 0.26 -9.59
CA ALA A 32 -36.67 -0.46 -10.28
C ALA A 32 -35.55 0.49 -10.77
N MET A 33 -35.93 1.66 -11.29
CA MET A 33 -34.98 2.70 -11.70
C MET A 33 -34.17 3.27 -10.53
N ALA A 34 -34.80 3.53 -9.38
CA ALA A 34 -34.10 3.99 -8.18
C ALA A 34 -33.09 2.94 -7.68
N LEU A 35 -33.46 1.66 -7.67
CA LEU A 35 -32.55 0.57 -7.30
C LEU A 35 -31.39 0.42 -8.30
N ALA A 36 -31.64 0.59 -9.60
CA ALA A 36 -30.60 0.59 -10.62
C ALA A 36 -29.60 1.73 -10.37
N PHE A 37 -30.08 2.92 -10.02
CA PHE A 37 -29.23 4.07 -9.68
C PHE A 37 -28.37 3.81 -8.44
N VAL A 38 -28.93 3.22 -7.37
CA VAL A 38 -28.14 2.79 -6.21
C VAL A 38 -27.08 1.76 -6.62
N GLY A 39 -27.42 0.82 -7.51
CA GLY A 39 -26.49 -0.12 -8.08
C GLY A 39 -25.33 0.57 -8.83
N VAL A 40 -25.64 1.57 -9.66
CA VAL A 40 -24.65 2.38 -10.38
C VAL A 40 -23.75 3.15 -9.40
N LEU A 41 -24.31 3.76 -8.36
CA LEU A 41 -23.54 4.46 -7.33
C LEU A 41 -22.61 3.49 -6.59
N HIS A 42 -23.10 2.31 -6.23
CA HIS A 42 -22.26 1.27 -5.61
C HIS A 42 -21.15 0.80 -6.55
N LEU A 43 -21.46 0.59 -7.85
CA LEU A 43 -20.45 0.25 -8.85
C LEU A 43 -19.41 1.37 -8.99
N ALA A 44 -19.82 2.64 -8.94
CA ALA A 44 -18.94 3.79 -9.00
C ALA A 44 -18.01 3.85 -7.76
N VAL A 45 -18.54 3.59 -6.56
CA VAL A 45 -17.72 3.47 -5.35
C VAL A 45 -16.72 2.31 -5.46
N LEU A 46 -17.15 1.14 -5.92
CA LEU A 46 -16.27 -0.02 -6.15
C LEU A 46 -15.22 0.23 -7.23
N ALA A 47 -15.53 1.03 -8.24
CA ALA A 47 -14.58 1.44 -9.27
C ALA A 47 -13.59 2.47 -8.72
N TYR A 48 -14.07 3.42 -7.92
CA TYR A 48 -13.24 4.42 -7.27
C TYR A 48 -12.22 3.79 -6.33
N GLU A 49 -12.61 2.81 -5.50
CA GLU A 49 -11.68 2.10 -4.62
C GLU A 49 -10.57 1.38 -5.39
N GLU A 50 -10.84 0.82 -6.58
CA GLU A 50 -9.81 0.14 -7.38
C GLU A 50 -8.79 1.11 -7.98
N ILE A 51 -9.24 2.32 -8.35
CA ILE A 51 -8.40 3.38 -8.92
C ILE A 51 -7.62 4.10 -7.79
N ALA A 52 -8.24 4.26 -6.62
CA ALA A 52 -7.66 4.97 -5.49
C ALA A 52 -6.60 4.12 -4.74
N PHE A 53 -6.69 2.78 -4.82
CA PHE A 53 -5.75 1.91 -4.12
C PHE A 53 -4.45 1.74 -4.91
N PRO A 54 -3.27 1.94 -4.29
CA PRO A 54 -2.00 1.70 -4.96
C PRO A 54 -1.91 0.25 -5.42
N GLN A 55 -1.69 0.01 -6.71
CA GLN A 55 -1.50 -1.35 -7.25
C GLN A 55 -0.03 -1.59 -7.60
N TYR A 56 0.50 -2.73 -7.14
CA TYR A 56 1.84 -3.17 -7.52
C TYR A 56 1.85 -3.65 -8.99
N SER A 57 2.90 -3.28 -9.72
CA SER A 57 3.15 -3.73 -11.08
C SER A 57 4.62 -4.12 -11.20
N GLU A 58 4.90 -5.32 -11.73
CA GLU A 58 6.29 -5.76 -11.96
C GLU A 58 7.04 -4.83 -12.94
N ALA A 59 6.31 -4.13 -13.82
CA ALA A 59 6.86 -3.20 -14.81
C ALA A 59 7.17 -1.80 -14.26
N MET A 60 6.76 -1.46 -13.03
CA MET A 60 7.01 -0.12 -12.46
C MET A 60 8.50 0.15 -12.27
N SER A 61 8.96 1.39 -12.43
CA SER A 61 10.37 1.72 -12.18
C SER A 61 10.71 1.63 -10.68
N PRO A 62 12.00 1.61 -10.29
CA PRO A 62 12.39 1.74 -8.89
C PRO A 62 11.82 3.00 -8.21
N GLU A 63 11.85 4.14 -8.91
CA GLU A 63 11.26 5.40 -8.42
C GLU A 63 9.74 5.28 -8.23
N ASP A 64 9.03 4.68 -9.20
CA ASP A 64 7.59 4.42 -9.05
C ASP A 64 7.29 3.49 -7.86
N TYR A 65 8.20 2.55 -7.57
CA TYR A 65 8.06 1.65 -6.43
C TYR A 65 8.21 2.37 -5.09
N GLU A 66 9.08 3.38 -5.00
CA GLU A 66 9.18 4.27 -3.84
C GLU A 66 7.88 5.06 -3.64
N HIS A 67 7.35 5.64 -4.72
CA HIS A 67 6.06 6.33 -4.69
C HIS A 67 4.90 5.40 -4.28
N PHE A 68 4.90 4.17 -4.78
CA PHE A 68 3.95 3.13 -4.40
C PHE A 68 4.03 2.79 -2.91
N CYS A 69 5.23 2.56 -2.37
CA CYS A 69 5.44 2.30 -0.95
C CYS A 69 5.00 3.49 -0.09
N ALA A 70 5.29 4.72 -0.52
CA ALA A 70 4.84 5.93 0.16
C ALA A 70 3.31 6.04 0.17
N ALA A 71 2.64 5.64 -0.92
CA ALA A 71 1.19 5.63 -0.99
C ALA A 71 0.56 4.60 -0.01
N LEU A 72 1.15 3.41 0.14
CA LEU A 72 0.71 2.42 1.14
C LEU A 72 0.87 2.92 2.58
N LEU A 73 1.93 3.68 2.87
CA LEU A 73 2.10 4.34 4.17
C LEU A 73 1.03 5.42 4.41
N ARG A 74 0.68 6.20 3.37
CA ARG A 74 -0.41 7.20 3.45
C ARG A 74 -1.77 6.54 3.69
N GLU A 75 -2.01 5.38 3.10
CA GLU A 75 -3.19 4.57 3.39
C GLU A 75 -3.24 4.16 4.86
N ALA A 76 -2.09 3.78 5.43
CA ALA A 76 -1.91 3.57 6.88
C ALA A 76 -1.96 4.87 7.71
N ARG A 77 -2.35 6.00 7.14
CA ARG A 77 -2.49 7.32 7.79
C ARG A 77 -1.16 7.89 8.30
N TRP A 78 -0.06 7.59 7.62
CA TRP A 78 1.23 8.25 7.81
C TRP A 78 1.39 9.40 6.81
N SER A 79 2.00 10.50 7.26
CA SER A 79 2.48 11.55 6.37
C SER A 79 3.80 11.09 5.75
N ALA A 80 3.75 10.48 4.57
CA ALA A 80 4.93 9.94 3.88
C ALA A 80 5.35 10.84 2.72
N ARG A 81 6.64 11.22 2.68
CA ARG A 81 7.29 11.96 1.59
C ARG A 81 8.40 11.12 0.96
N VAL A 82 8.43 11.06 -0.37
CA VAL A 82 9.57 10.48 -1.11
C VAL A 82 10.71 11.51 -1.09
N THR A 83 11.93 11.07 -0.83
CA THR A 83 13.14 11.89 -0.83
C THR A 83 13.73 11.97 -2.24
N ARG A 84 14.15 13.16 -2.68
CA ARG A 84 14.71 13.37 -4.03
C ARG A 84 16.23 13.13 -4.12
N LEU A 85 16.86 12.54 -3.12
CA LEU A 85 18.31 12.46 -3.02
C LEU A 85 18.82 11.07 -3.41
N SER A 86 19.09 10.91 -4.71
CA SER A 86 20.14 9.99 -5.17
C SER A 86 21.49 10.55 -4.73
N GLY A 87 21.84 10.36 -3.46
CA GLY A 87 23.04 10.97 -2.89
C GLY A 87 23.08 10.77 -1.38
N ASP A 88 23.67 9.64 -1.00
CA ASP A 88 24.51 9.48 0.19
C ASP A 88 23.92 8.84 1.46
N GLN A 89 22.61 8.60 1.57
CA GLN A 89 22.07 8.05 2.84
C GLN A 89 21.04 6.94 2.74
N GLY A 90 20.66 6.52 1.53
CA GLY A 90 19.80 5.34 1.33
C GLY A 90 18.40 5.44 1.95
N VAL A 91 17.89 6.64 2.19
CA VAL A 91 16.49 6.88 2.53
C VAL A 91 15.74 7.24 1.27
N ASP A 92 14.67 6.49 0.99
CA ASP A 92 13.79 6.75 -0.15
C ASP A 92 12.48 7.40 0.31
N ILE A 93 12.05 7.14 1.56
CA ILE A 93 10.84 7.70 2.15
C ILE A 93 11.08 8.08 3.61
N VAL A 94 10.62 9.27 3.98
CA VAL A 94 10.47 9.67 5.37
C VAL A 94 8.98 9.75 5.69
N ALA A 95 8.56 9.09 6.76
CA ALA A 95 7.16 9.04 7.16
C ALA A 95 6.95 9.41 8.62
N GLU A 96 5.90 10.19 8.88
CA GLU A 96 5.58 10.69 10.22
C GLU A 96 4.13 10.40 10.61
N LYS A 97 3.92 10.05 11.88
CA LYS A 97 2.59 9.87 12.45
C LYS A 97 2.59 10.07 13.95
N ARG A 98 1.83 11.06 14.42
CA ARG A 98 1.62 11.35 15.86
C ARG A 98 2.95 11.51 16.62
N GLY A 99 3.87 12.32 16.08
CA GLY A 99 5.18 12.58 16.67
C GLY A 99 6.21 11.45 16.50
N ARG A 100 5.84 10.31 15.90
CA ARG A 100 6.80 9.26 15.53
C ARG A 100 7.26 9.46 14.10
N ARG A 101 8.56 9.30 13.88
CA ARG A 101 9.20 9.37 12.56
C ARG A 101 9.85 8.03 12.23
N ILE A 102 9.69 7.58 11.00
CA ILE A 102 10.34 6.39 10.45
C ILE A 102 11.01 6.73 9.11
N VAL A 103 12.10 6.04 8.81
CA VAL A 103 12.78 6.09 7.52
C VAL A 103 12.63 4.76 6.81
N VAL A 104 12.44 4.81 5.49
CA VAL A 104 12.21 3.63 4.67
C VAL A 104 13.13 3.65 3.46
N GLN A 105 13.76 2.51 3.21
CA GLN A 105 14.46 2.22 1.96
C GLN A 105 13.71 1.16 1.17
N CYS A 106 13.47 1.43 -0.10
CA CYS A 106 12.74 0.60 -1.04
C CYS A 106 13.71 -0.04 -2.05
N LYS A 107 13.80 -1.36 -2.05
CA LYS A 107 14.62 -2.12 -3.00
C LYS A 107 13.73 -2.97 -3.93
N LYS A 108 13.51 -2.49 -5.16
CA LYS A 108 12.87 -3.25 -6.23
C LYS A 108 13.92 -4.04 -7.02
N TYR A 109 14.39 -5.17 -6.47
CA TYR A 109 15.40 -6.02 -7.11
C TYR A 109 14.84 -7.37 -7.55
N SER A 110 15.56 -8.02 -8.47
CA SER A 110 15.28 -9.40 -8.89
C SER A 110 15.89 -10.45 -7.95
N LYS A 111 16.79 -10.02 -7.05
CA LYS A 111 17.51 -10.88 -6.09
C LYS A 111 17.23 -10.43 -4.65
N PRO A 112 17.41 -11.32 -3.65
CA PRO A 112 17.30 -10.95 -2.25
C PRO A 112 18.25 -9.80 -1.87
N VAL A 113 17.77 -8.93 -1.00
CA VAL A 113 18.52 -7.77 -0.51
C VAL A 113 19.56 -8.20 0.53
N GLY A 114 20.80 -7.70 0.37
CA GLY A 114 21.93 -7.98 1.27
C GLY A 114 22.18 -6.88 2.31
N ASN A 115 23.26 -7.05 3.08
CA ASN A 115 23.60 -6.21 4.25
C ASN A 115 23.70 -4.71 3.94
N ARG A 116 24.11 -4.33 2.73
CA ARG A 116 24.29 -2.93 2.35
C ARG A 116 23.04 -2.08 2.59
N ALA A 117 21.85 -2.58 2.25
CA ALA A 117 20.61 -1.85 2.48
C ALA A 117 20.33 -1.63 3.97
N VAL A 118 20.66 -2.62 4.79
CA VAL A 118 20.52 -2.51 6.26
C VAL A 118 21.52 -1.49 6.81
N GLN A 119 22.77 -1.49 6.33
CA GLN A 119 23.78 -0.52 6.74
C GLN A 119 23.39 0.92 6.38
N GLU A 120 22.89 1.11 5.15
CA GLU A 120 22.39 2.39 4.66
C GLU A 120 21.24 2.92 5.54
N ILE A 121 20.22 2.09 5.81
CA ILE A 121 19.08 2.54 6.62
C ILE A 121 19.45 2.76 8.09
N VAL A 122 20.44 2.04 8.64
CA VAL A 122 20.91 2.27 10.02
C VAL A 122 21.55 3.65 10.15
N ALA A 123 22.38 4.06 9.18
CA ALA A 123 22.96 5.39 9.17
C ALA A 123 21.88 6.48 9.07
N ALA A 124 20.85 6.23 8.26
CA ALA A 124 19.74 7.14 8.07
C ALA A 124 18.87 7.37 9.30
N ILE A 125 18.71 6.37 10.18
CA ILE A 125 17.90 6.51 11.41
C ILE A 125 18.39 7.70 12.23
N ALA A 126 19.71 7.77 12.44
CA ALA A 126 20.33 8.86 13.19
C ALA A 126 20.24 10.19 12.44
N HIS A 127 20.47 10.20 11.12
CA HIS A 127 20.47 11.44 10.35
C HIS A 127 19.09 12.12 10.27
N GLU A 128 18.03 11.33 10.10
CA GLU A 128 16.66 11.84 10.00
C GLU A 128 15.96 11.93 11.37
N GLU A 129 16.65 11.64 12.48
CA GLU A 129 16.08 11.59 13.84
C GLU A 129 14.84 10.69 13.91
N ALA A 130 14.93 9.52 13.26
CA ALA A 130 13.84 8.56 13.20
C ALA A 130 13.87 7.60 14.39
N GLU A 131 12.71 7.12 14.80
CA GLU A 131 12.58 6.07 15.82
C GLU A 131 13.06 4.72 15.27
N ARG A 132 12.78 4.45 13.98
CA ARG A 132 13.10 3.17 13.35
C ARG A 132 13.36 3.28 11.85
N GLY A 133 14.21 2.37 11.39
CA GLY A 133 14.50 2.15 9.98
C GLY A 133 13.76 0.93 9.44
N ILE A 134 13.36 1.01 8.19
CA ILE A 134 12.63 -0.04 7.48
C ILE A 134 13.28 -0.26 6.12
N VAL A 135 13.59 -1.51 5.80
CA VAL A 135 13.90 -1.91 4.42
C VAL A 135 12.68 -2.62 3.85
N VAL A 136 12.29 -2.26 2.63
CA VAL A 136 11.16 -2.84 1.91
C VAL A 136 11.67 -3.47 0.61
N ALA A 137 11.43 -4.76 0.42
CA ALA A 137 11.94 -5.49 -0.73
C ALA A 137 10.86 -6.36 -1.38
N THR A 138 10.95 -6.55 -2.70
CA THR A 138 10.03 -7.40 -3.47
C THR A 138 10.41 -8.88 -3.47
N LYS A 139 11.71 -9.21 -3.30
CA LYS A 139 12.24 -10.59 -3.39
C LYS A 139 12.90 -11.08 -2.08
N GLY A 140 12.59 -10.43 -0.96
CA GLY A 140 13.08 -10.81 0.37
C GLY A 140 14.55 -10.44 0.62
N TYR A 141 15.17 -11.13 1.57
CA TYR A 141 16.45 -10.75 2.20
C TYR A 141 17.39 -11.94 2.33
N THR A 142 18.70 -11.69 2.33
CA THR A 142 19.68 -12.74 2.66
C THR A 142 19.67 -13.02 4.16
N ALA A 143 20.09 -14.23 4.57
CA ALA A 143 20.20 -14.60 5.98
C ALA A 143 21.10 -13.63 6.78
N SER A 144 22.18 -13.16 6.15
CA SER A 144 23.08 -12.17 6.74
C SER A 144 22.39 -10.81 6.97
N ALA A 145 21.51 -10.39 6.04
CA ALA A 145 20.77 -9.13 6.16
C ALA A 145 19.73 -9.22 7.28
N VAL A 146 19.06 -10.38 7.41
CA VAL A 146 18.14 -10.65 8.51
C VAL A 146 18.85 -10.57 9.86
N GLN A 147 20.01 -11.21 10.01
CA GLN A 147 20.80 -11.14 11.24
C GLN A 147 21.23 -9.71 11.55
N LEU A 148 21.75 -8.97 10.55
CA LEU A 148 22.18 -7.58 10.75
C LEU A 148 21.01 -6.66 11.11
N ALA A 149 19.85 -6.85 10.50
CA ALA A 149 18.66 -6.06 10.79
C ALA A 149 18.16 -6.29 12.21
N ALA A 150 18.18 -7.55 12.68
CA ALA A 150 17.84 -7.89 14.05
C ALA A 150 18.75 -7.17 15.07
N SER A 151 20.07 -7.15 14.83
CA SER A 151 21.02 -6.46 15.70
C SER A 151 20.87 -4.94 15.75
N ASN A 152 20.24 -4.33 14.74
CA ASN A 152 20.07 -2.88 14.63
C ASN A 152 18.60 -2.44 14.74
N GLU A 153 17.70 -3.34 15.15
CA GLU A 153 16.26 -3.08 15.27
C GLU A 153 15.58 -2.56 13.99
N VAL A 154 16.11 -2.94 12.83
CA VAL A 154 15.57 -2.59 11.51
C VAL A 154 14.46 -3.55 11.11
N LEU A 155 13.34 -3.03 10.64
CA LEU A 155 12.25 -3.86 10.11
C LEU A 155 12.52 -4.22 8.65
N LEU A 156 12.48 -5.51 8.35
CA LEU A 156 12.57 -6.04 6.98
C LEU A 156 11.18 -6.45 6.52
N LEU A 157 10.60 -5.70 5.59
CA LEU A 157 9.19 -5.87 5.20
C LEU A 157 9.04 -6.16 3.71
N HIS A 158 7.97 -6.84 3.35
CA HIS A 158 7.40 -6.77 2.00
C HIS A 158 6.44 -5.58 1.91
N HIS A 159 6.26 -4.99 0.72
CA HIS A 159 5.40 -3.80 0.57
C HIS A 159 3.95 -4.05 1.03
N CYS A 160 3.45 -5.28 0.93
CA CYS A 160 2.11 -5.63 1.42
C CYS A 160 1.92 -5.50 2.94
N GLU A 161 3.02 -5.37 3.69
CA GLU A 161 3.01 -5.23 5.14
C GLU A 161 3.00 -3.76 5.59
N LEU A 162 3.28 -2.81 4.69
CA LEU A 162 3.33 -1.37 5.00
C LEU A 162 1.98 -0.84 5.52
N THR A 163 0.86 -1.39 5.04
CA THR A 163 -0.47 -1.02 5.54
C THR A 163 -0.69 -1.42 7.01
N LYS A 164 0.11 -2.36 7.53
CA LYS A 164 0.05 -2.88 8.91
C LYS A 164 1.15 -2.30 9.80
N ILE A 165 1.85 -1.27 9.35
CA ILE A 165 3.07 -0.77 10.00
C ILE A 165 2.87 -0.37 11.47
N ASP A 166 1.73 0.21 11.85
CA ASP A 166 1.45 0.55 13.24
C ASP A 166 1.46 -0.67 14.18
N ARG A 167 1.09 -1.86 13.69
CA ARG A 167 1.15 -3.09 14.48
C ARG A 167 2.59 -3.58 14.61
N LEU A 168 3.34 -3.49 13.53
CA LEU A 168 4.73 -3.97 13.46
C LEU A 168 5.66 -3.13 14.34
N LEU A 169 5.50 -1.82 14.34
CA LEU A 169 6.22 -0.92 15.24
C LEU A 169 5.89 -1.17 16.72
N ARG A 170 4.69 -1.68 17.04
CA ARG A 170 4.32 -1.97 18.44
C ARG A 170 4.88 -3.28 18.98
N ARG A 171 5.43 -4.15 18.14
CA ARG A 171 6.03 -5.40 18.63
C ARG A 171 7.39 -5.07 19.26
N PRO A 172 7.63 -5.45 20.53
CA PRO A 172 8.99 -5.56 21.01
C PRO A 172 9.70 -6.61 20.14
N LEU A 173 10.87 -6.26 19.61
CA LEU A 173 11.68 -7.18 18.82
C LEU A 173 12.20 -8.25 19.77
N LEU A 174 11.46 -9.35 19.89
CA LEU A 174 11.88 -10.49 20.69
C LEU A 174 13.08 -11.13 19.99
N SER A 175 14.21 -11.05 20.70
CA SER A 175 15.43 -11.82 20.49
C SER A 175 15.14 -13.29 20.15
N ALA A 176 15.64 -13.72 18.99
CA ALA A 176 15.93 -15.12 18.69
C ALA A 176 17.14 -15.18 17.77
#